data_AF-A0A2G5L3P3-F1
#
_entry.id   AF-A0A2G5L3P3-F1
#
_cell.length_a   1.000
_cell.length_b   1.000
_cell.length_c   1.000
_cell.angle_alpha   90.00
_cell.angle_beta   90.00
_cell.angle_gamma   90.00
#
_symmetry.space_group_name_H-M   'P 1'
#
loop_
_entity.id
_entity.type
_entity.pdbx_description
1 polymer ?
#
loop_
_entity_poly.entity_id
_entity_poly.type
_entity_poly.pdbx_seq_one_letter_code
_entity_poly.pdbx_strand_id
1 'polypeptide(L)'
;MNKKSILSLLFALSCLTAWCQTPAWVSYADRTINYPESEYLMGFMSEHNLNDEPEEELIARLRGYSKDQVVESILIDINSISTLNIHNVNADTHEEYKRASSTVSNASIAGLKTESYYDKRKKIGYAFSYARKEDVINYYSNQIAQSLNKVNTQYLMTKNQIMTGDHETALKSLYAMQTSLKNLDQKFTMLITLTGDYDHPGVKREDYNRHKVNIDKDLNAIKTTDQLKIDDAAFFIAFALDAQLESKDMVIRVNNFTYEDTPMTSSFSRRMKNSIEQKLIQQGYRVANDGGMTQDALVLNGTYWESTDQLQITTLLREQSNANAIASADCALSKDMLELDRIPYKPENYTDALVSMKQFATDEIIAGGLVVDIFTNKGQDNLIFTQGEELKLFVKANQECYLRFIYHLADGSQVLLLDDYYISREYVNKAYQLPDVFECAEPFGFETLQLNAQTTPFAPLNTREEYGYKFILDGSAVVLQKTRGFKRSTDQEVLRAEKRINITTMSR
;
A
#
# COMPACT_ATOMS: atom_id res chain seq x y z
N MET A 1 -14.72 83.83 38.41
CA MET A 1 -14.49 82.42 38.05
C MET A 1 -13.44 82.35 36.95
N ASN A 2 -12.35 81.61 37.18
CA ASN A 2 -11.11 81.72 36.43
C ASN A 2 -11.13 80.80 35.19
N LYS A 3 -10.91 81.35 33.98
CA LYS A 3 -10.97 80.64 32.69
C LYS A 3 -10.03 79.42 32.60
N LYS A 4 -8.97 79.37 33.41
CA LYS A 4 -8.04 78.23 33.47
C LYS A 4 -8.61 76.99 34.18
N SER A 5 -9.63 77.13 35.03
CA SER A 5 -10.23 75.98 35.73
C SER A 5 -11.29 75.24 34.90
N ILE A 6 -11.83 75.87 33.85
CA ILE A 6 -12.84 75.25 32.97
C ILE A 6 -12.17 74.34 31.92
N LEU A 7 -10.96 74.69 31.46
CA LEU A 7 -10.24 73.90 30.46
C LEU A 7 -9.70 72.56 31.03
N SER A 8 -9.30 72.54 32.30
CA SER A 8 -8.85 71.32 32.99
C SER A 8 -10.00 70.37 33.34
N LEU A 9 -11.22 70.90 33.54
CA LEU A 9 -12.40 70.08 33.79
C LEU A 9 -12.93 69.42 32.50
N LEU A 10 -12.80 70.09 31.35
CA LEU A 10 -13.17 69.55 30.04
C LEU A 10 -12.23 68.44 29.56
N PHE A 11 -10.93 68.50 29.90
CA PHE A 11 -9.97 67.45 29.53
C PHE A 11 -10.05 66.21 30.45
N ALA A 12 -10.49 66.38 31.69
CA ALA A 12 -10.76 65.27 32.62
C ALA A 12 -12.08 64.53 32.29
N LEU A 13 -13.06 65.22 31.68
CA LEU A 13 -14.33 64.61 31.28
C LEU A 13 -14.21 63.75 30.00
N SER A 14 -13.24 64.02 29.14
CA SER A 14 -12.97 63.22 27.94
C SER A 14 -12.18 61.92 28.19
N CYS A 15 -11.56 61.76 29.37
CA CYS A 15 -10.83 60.55 29.73
C CYS A 15 -11.65 59.53 30.54
N LEU A 16 -12.86 59.89 30.99
CA LEU A 16 -13.71 59.03 31.84
C LEU A 16 -14.78 58.23 31.08
N THR A 17 -14.90 58.39 29.75
CA THR A 17 -15.87 57.63 28.94
C THR A 17 -15.26 56.49 28.13
N ALA A 18 -13.95 56.24 28.25
CA ALA A 18 -13.25 55.14 27.56
C ALA A 18 -13.35 53.79 28.31
N TRP A 19 -14.11 53.71 29.42
CA TRP A 19 -14.22 52.50 30.22
C TRP A 19 -15.55 51.78 29.95
N CYS A 20 -15.45 50.66 29.24
CA CYS A 20 -16.45 49.58 29.16
C CYS A 20 -17.77 49.91 28.45
N GLN A 21 -17.70 50.24 27.15
CA GLN A 21 -18.87 50.08 26.29
C GLN A 21 -18.94 48.61 25.83
N THR A 22 -20.10 47.97 26.05
CA THR A 22 -20.38 46.64 25.51
C THR A 22 -20.17 46.69 23.98
N PRO A 23 -19.37 45.79 23.39
CA PRO A 23 -19.14 45.80 21.96
C PRO A 23 -20.46 45.69 21.18
N ALA A 24 -20.57 46.43 20.07
CA ALA A 24 -21.79 46.48 19.27
C ALA A 24 -22.24 45.07 18.82
N TRP A 25 -21.31 44.18 18.46
CA TRP A 25 -21.62 42.81 18.00
C TRP A 25 -22.28 41.90 19.06
N VAL A 26 -22.28 42.30 20.34
CA VAL A 26 -22.98 41.55 21.40
C VAL A 26 -24.50 41.64 21.23
N SER A 27 -25.00 42.78 20.76
CA SER A 27 -26.41 43.00 20.46
C SER A 27 -26.78 42.35 19.13
N TYR A 28 -27.86 41.58 19.09
CA TYR A 28 -28.34 40.93 17.86
C TYR A 28 -28.68 41.95 16.76
N ALA A 29 -29.33 43.07 17.13
CA ALA A 29 -29.72 44.11 16.18
C ALA A 29 -28.49 44.78 15.55
N ASP A 30 -27.50 45.13 16.36
CA ASP A 30 -26.27 45.76 15.87
C ASP A 30 -25.41 44.76 15.09
N ARG A 31 -25.37 43.49 15.50
CA ARG A 31 -24.64 42.44 14.80
C ARG A 31 -25.20 42.21 13.39
N THR A 32 -26.50 42.11 13.23
CA THR A 32 -27.15 41.89 11.92
C THR A 32 -27.00 43.10 10.98
N ILE A 33 -26.91 44.31 11.52
CA ILE A 33 -26.64 45.53 10.73
C ILE A 33 -25.18 45.61 10.29
N ASN A 34 -24.23 45.36 11.20
CA ASN A 34 -22.80 45.52 10.91
C ASN A 34 -22.20 44.31 10.18
N TYR A 35 -22.83 43.14 10.29
CA TYR A 35 -22.37 41.89 9.70
C TYR A 35 -23.57 41.16 9.07
N PRO A 36 -24.10 41.65 7.93
CA PRO A 36 -25.22 40.98 7.26
C PRO A 36 -24.80 39.60 6.74
N GLU A 37 -25.66 38.58 6.92
CA GLU A 37 -25.41 37.19 6.51
C GLU A 37 -25.17 37.03 5.00
N SER A 38 -25.64 37.98 4.19
CA SER A 38 -25.36 38.02 2.74
C SER A 38 -23.88 38.29 2.44
N GLU A 39 -23.16 38.99 3.33
CA GLU A 39 -21.77 39.40 3.12
C GLU A 39 -20.77 38.72 4.08
N TYR A 40 -21.24 38.23 5.23
CA TYR A 40 -20.41 37.67 6.27
C TYR A 40 -20.80 36.23 6.60
N LEU A 41 -19.79 35.41 6.83
CA LEU A 41 -19.89 34.17 7.59
C LEU A 41 -19.76 34.53 9.06
N MET A 42 -20.64 33.99 9.91
CA MET A 42 -20.73 34.38 11.31
C MET A 42 -21.03 33.21 12.23
N GLY A 43 -20.48 33.27 13.43
CA GLY A 43 -20.85 32.40 14.56
C GLY A 43 -20.80 33.20 15.85
N PHE A 44 -21.81 33.05 16.70
CA PHE A 44 -21.98 33.83 17.92
C PHE A 44 -22.39 32.92 19.06
N MET A 45 -21.59 32.93 20.13
CA MET A 45 -21.84 32.13 21.32
C MET A 45 -21.86 33.02 22.56
N SER A 46 -22.78 32.71 23.47
CA SER A 46 -22.89 33.37 24.77
C SER A 46 -23.30 32.40 25.85
N GLU A 47 -22.69 32.51 27.03
CA GLU A 47 -22.98 31.61 28.15
C GLU A 47 -22.86 32.33 29.50
N HIS A 48 -23.78 32.03 30.41
CA HIS A 48 -23.72 32.49 31.79
C HIS A 48 -22.69 31.66 32.58
N ASN A 49 -21.77 32.34 33.25
CA ASN A 49 -20.79 31.72 34.12
C ASN A 49 -21.42 31.40 35.49
N LEU A 50 -22.26 30.37 35.53
CA LEU A 50 -22.99 29.94 36.73
C LEU A 50 -22.10 29.20 37.75
N ASN A 51 -20.99 28.64 37.29
CA ASN A 51 -20.09 27.79 38.09
C ASN A 51 -18.82 28.52 38.56
N ASP A 52 -18.73 29.84 38.34
CA ASP A 52 -17.54 30.65 38.62
C ASP A 52 -16.26 30.06 37.98
N GLU A 53 -16.38 29.50 36.77
CA GLU A 53 -15.27 29.08 35.91
C GLU A 53 -14.33 30.28 35.69
N PRO A 54 -13.00 30.09 35.62
CA PRO A 54 -12.08 31.16 35.26
C PRO A 54 -12.50 31.85 33.94
N GLU A 55 -12.54 33.19 33.94
CA GLU A 55 -13.03 33.98 32.78
C GLU A 55 -12.30 33.59 31.47
N GLU A 56 -11.01 33.29 31.55
CA GLU A 56 -10.18 32.90 30.40
C GLU A 56 -10.58 31.54 29.80
N GLU A 57 -10.93 30.56 30.63
CA GLU A 57 -11.32 29.22 30.19
C GLU A 57 -12.68 29.25 29.48
N LEU A 58 -13.66 29.94 30.09
CA LEU A 58 -14.97 30.17 29.49
C LEU A 58 -14.85 30.88 28.14
N ILE A 59 -14.06 31.97 28.06
CA ILE A 59 -13.87 32.71 26.82
C ILE A 59 -13.14 31.87 25.77
N ALA A 60 -12.12 31.10 26.13
CA ALA A 60 -11.43 30.21 25.21
C ALA A 60 -12.38 29.16 24.60
N ARG A 61 -13.23 28.57 25.43
CA ARG A 61 -14.26 27.60 25.00
C ARG A 61 -15.31 28.23 24.08
N LEU A 62 -15.86 29.38 24.46
CA LEU A 62 -16.84 30.09 23.62
C LEU A 62 -16.25 30.53 22.28
N ARG A 63 -14.96 30.92 22.25
CA ARG A 63 -14.26 31.19 20.99
C ARG A 63 -14.21 29.95 20.10
N GLY A 64 -13.93 28.77 20.65
CA GLY A 64 -14.01 27.49 19.94
C GLY A 64 -15.38 27.28 19.32
N TYR A 65 -16.42 27.28 20.15
CA TYR A 65 -17.80 27.07 19.70
C TYR A 65 -18.27 28.09 18.66
N SER A 66 -17.86 29.36 18.79
CA SER A 66 -18.22 30.38 17.81
C SER A 66 -17.60 30.11 16.43
N LYS A 67 -16.43 29.47 16.37
CA LYS A 67 -15.81 29.06 15.10
C LYS A 67 -16.51 27.83 14.54
N ASP A 68 -16.84 26.86 15.40
CA ASP A 68 -17.55 25.65 15.00
C ASP A 68 -18.90 25.99 14.35
N GLN A 69 -19.63 26.96 14.91
CA GLN A 69 -20.88 27.45 14.32
C GLN A 69 -20.70 28.03 12.91
N VAL A 70 -19.58 28.72 12.63
CA VAL A 70 -19.28 29.19 11.28
C VAL A 70 -19.11 28.00 10.33
N VAL A 71 -18.35 26.98 10.76
CA VAL A 71 -18.13 25.75 9.97
C VAL A 71 -19.45 25.02 9.72
N GLU A 72 -20.29 24.88 10.75
CA GLU A 72 -21.62 24.27 10.63
C GLU A 72 -22.52 25.01 9.62
N SER A 73 -22.50 26.34 9.61
CA SER A 73 -23.28 27.12 8.64
C SER A 73 -22.88 26.80 7.19
N ILE A 74 -21.58 26.64 6.93
CA ILE A 74 -21.04 26.27 5.61
C ILE A 74 -21.46 24.84 5.26
N LEU A 75 -21.42 23.91 6.21
CA LEU A 75 -21.86 22.52 6.00
C LEU A 75 -23.37 22.43 5.67
N ILE A 76 -24.20 23.26 6.30
CA ILE A 76 -25.63 23.36 6.01
C ILE A 76 -25.84 23.90 4.60
N ASP A 77 -25.12 24.95 4.21
CA ASP A 77 -25.19 25.51 2.86
C ASP A 77 -24.74 24.50 1.78
N ILE A 78 -23.69 23.71 2.06
CA ILE A 78 -23.27 22.59 1.20
C ILE A 78 -24.39 21.58 1.00
N ASN A 79 -25.06 21.16 2.09
CA ASN A 79 -26.16 20.20 2.02
C ASN A 79 -27.38 20.76 1.25
N SER A 80 -27.66 22.06 1.41
CA SER A 80 -28.74 22.75 0.71
C SER A 80 -28.48 22.82 -0.81
N ILE A 81 -27.29 23.28 -1.20
CA ILE A 81 -26.87 23.36 -2.62
C ILE A 81 -26.80 21.96 -3.25
N SER A 82 -26.34 20.96 -2.50
CA SER A 82 -26.33 19.55 -2.94
C SER A 82 -27.74 19.05 -3.26
N THR A 83 -28.70 19.27 -2.36
CA THR A 83 -30.10 18.85 -2.56
C THR A 83 -30.73 19.50 -3.79
N LEU A 84 -30.38 20.77 -4.07
CA LEU A 84 -30.85 21.50 -5.25
C LEU A 84 -30.23 20.99 -6.56
N ASN A 85 -28.97 20.54 -6.54
CA ASN A 85 -28.25 20.07 -7.74
C ASN A 85 -28.43 18.57 -8.04
N ILE A 86 -28.79 17.74 -7.06
CA ILE A 86 -29.18 16.32 -7.26
C ILE A 86 -30.39 16.19 -8.20
N HIS A 87 -31.23 17.22 -8.28
CA HIS A 87 -32.33 17.24 -9.26
C HIS A 87 -31.88 17.44 -10.71
N ASN A 88 -30.60 17.75 -10.98
CA ASN A 88 -30.12 18.10 -12.33
C ASN A 88 -28.93 17.28 -12.86
N VAL A 89 -28.16 16.51 -12.07
CA VAL A 89 -26.98 15.75 -12.58
C VAL A 89 -26.76 14.39 -11.88
N ASN A 90 -26.28 13.40 -12.64
CA ASN A 90 -26.07 11.96 -12.33
C ASN A 90 -25.43 11.59 -10.98
N ALA A 91 -25.59 10.31 -10.60
CA ALA A 91 -25.17 9.65 -9.36
C ALA A 91 -23.72 9.85 -8.89
N ASP A 92 -22.76 10.10 -9.80
CA ASP A 92 -21.34 10.35 -9.45
C ASP A 92 -21.15 11.65 -8.62
N THR A 93 -22.07 12.60 -8.75
CA THR A 93 -22.06 13.84 -7.94
C THR A 93 -22.47 13.59 -6.48
N HIS A 94 -23.06 12.45 -6.12
CA HIS A 94 -23.40 12.21 -4.71
C HIS A 94 -22.18 11.79 -3.87
N GLU A 95 -21.28 10.99 -4.45
CA GLU A 95 -20.06 10.46 -3.81
C GLU A 95 -18.99 11.52 -3.59
N GLU A 96 -18.70 12.36 -4.60
CA GLU A 96 -17.71 13.44 -4.50
C GLU A 96 -18.08 14.46 -3.41
N TYR A 97 -19.38 14.71 -3.21
CA TYR A 97 -19.88 15.72 -2.28
C TYR A 97 -20.00 15.22 -0.83
N LYS A 98 -20.30 13.94 -0.61
CA LYS A 98 -20.24 13.32 0.73
C LYS A 98 -18.83 13.39 1.31
N ARG A 99 -17.80 13.25 0.46
CA ARG A 99 -16.39 13.49 0.84
C ARG A 99 -16.15 14.96 1.16
N ALA A 100 -16.67 15.88 0.36
CA ALA A 100 -16.48 17.31 0.55
C ALA A 100 -17.02 17.82 1.91
N SER A 101 -18.18 17.33 2.36
CA SER A 101 -18.73 17.64 3.70
C SER A 101 -17.78 17.25 4.84
N SER A 102 -17.14 16.07 4.77
CA SER A 102 -16.15 15.65 5.77
C SER A 102 -14.84 16.46 5.72
N THR A 103 -14.49 17.02 4.57
CA THR A 103 -13.24 17.78 4.37
C THR A 103 -13.37 19.23 4.85
N VAL A 104 -14.56 19.82 4.79
CA VAL A 104 -14.83 21.20 5.23
C VAL A 104 -14.75 21.36 6.75
N SER A 105 -15.07 20.31 7.52
CA SER A 105 -14.88 20.28 8.98
C SER A 105 -13.42 20.50 9.41
N ASN A 106 -12.46 20.21 8.53
CA ASN A 106 -11.03 20.42 8.75
C ASN A 106 -10.46 21.68 8.08
N ALA A 107 -11.30 22.47 7.39
CA ALA A 107 -10.85 23.64 6.64
C ALA A 107 -10.63 24.86 7.55
N SER A 108 -9.46 25.48 7.47
CA SER A 108 -9.25 26.81 8.05
C SER A 108 -9.90 27.86 7.16
N ILE A 109 -10.88 28.59 7.69
CA ILE A 109 -11.55 29.67 6.98
C ILE A 109 -10.59 30.87 6.95
N ALA A 110 -10.15 31.23 5.75
CA ALA A 110 -9.23 32.36 5.57
C ALA A 110 -9.87 33.67 6.03
N GLY A 111 -9.12 34.50 6.76
CA GLY A 111 -9.61 35.79 7.25
C GLY A 111 -10.61 35.70 8.41
N LEU A 112 -10.82 34.52 9.01
CA LEU A 112 -11.67 34.35 10.18
C LEU A 112 -11.09 35.13 11.38
N LYS A 113 -11.85 36.11 11.84
CA LYS A 113 -11.55 36.89 13.04
C LYS A 113 -12.45 36.40 14.17
N THR A 114 -11.92 36.38 15.38
CA THR A 114 -12.70 36.05 16.59
C THR A 114 -12.53 37.14 17.63
N GLU A 115 -13.64 37.74 18.02
CA GLU A 115 -13.73 38.70 19.10
C GLU A 115 -14.41 38.06 20.32
N SER A 116 -14.13 38.59 21.51
CA SER A 116 -14.72 38.07 22.74
C SER A 116 -14.91 39.17 23.77
N TYR A 117 -15.92 39.04 24.61
CA TYR A 117 -16.25 39.99 25.65
C TYR A 117 -16.82 39.27 26.87
N TYR A 118 -16.48 39.72 28.08
CA TYR A 118 -17.05 39.19 29.31
C TYR A 118 -17.74 40.32 30.09
N ASP A 119 -19.05 40.18 30.31
CA ASP A 119 -19.82 41.09 31.14
C ASP A 119 -19.70 40.67 32.60
N LYS A 120 -18.80 41.34 33.34
CA LYS A 120 -18.55 41.07 34.77
C LYS A 120 -19.77 41.30 35.67
N ARG A 121 -20.70 42.18 35.28
CA ARG A 121 -21.89 42.49 36.09
C ARG A 121 -22.94 41.40 35.94
N LYS A 122 -23.10 40.88 34.71
CA LYS A 122 -24.06 39.81 34.41
C LYS A 122 -23.47 38.41 34.50
N LYS A 123 -22.14 38.29 34.65
CA LYS A 123 -21.38 37.04 34.57
C LYS A 123 -21.68 36.29 33.27
N ILE A 124 -21.58 36.96 32.12
CA ILE A 124 -21.84 36.36 30.80
C ILE A 124 -20.60 36.49 29.92
N GLY A 125 -20.12 35.37 29.38
CA GLY A 125 -19.12 35.34 28.33
C GLY A 125 -19.76 35.40 26.96
N TYR A 126 -19.11 36.10 26.04
CA TYR A 126 -19.50 36.23 24.64
C TYR A 126 -18.31 35.97 23.73
N ALA A 127 -18.54 35.28 22.62
CA ALA A 127 -17.58 35.13 21.53
C ALA A 127 -18.28 35.30 20.18
N PHE A 128 -17.61 35.97 19.26
CA PHE A 128 -18.12 36.22 17.92
C PHE A 128 -17.02 35.98 16.90
N SER A 129 -17.24 35.01 16.01
CA SER A 129 -16.35 34.70 14.90
C SER A 129 -16.98 35.16 13.60
N TYR A 130 -16.22 35.86 12.76
CA TYR A 130 -16.71 36.35 11.48
C TYR A 130 -15.63 36.40 10.40
N ALA A 131 -16.05 36.21 9.15
CA ALA A 131 -15.22 36.37 7.96
C ALA A 131 -16.06 36.98 6.84
N ARG A 132 -15.50 37.92 6.07
CA ARG A 132 -16.19 38.50 4.92
C ARG A 132 -16.16 37.49 3.76
N LYS A 133 -17.32 37.13 3.20
CA LYS A 133 -17.44 36.12 2.14
C LYS A 133 -16.55 36.45 0.95
N GLU A 134 -16.49 37.72 0.54
CA GLU A 134 -15.63 38.21 -0.54
C GLU A 134 -14.14 37.87 -0.31
N ASP A 135 -13.63 38.06 0.91
CA ASP A 135 -12.22 37.78 1.23
C ASP A 135 -11.94 36.27 1.15
N VAL A 136 -12.88 35.44 1.63
CA VAL A 136 -12.80 33.98 1.58
C VAL A 136 -12.86 33.47 0.14
N ILE A 137 -13.78 34.00 -0.67
CA ILE A 137 -13.93 33.70 -2.11
C ILE A 137 -12.66 34.05 -2.86
N ASN A 138 -12.10 35.24 -2.63
CA ASN A 138 -10.86 35.70 -3.25
C ASN A 138 -9.68 34.82 -2.84
N TYR A 139 -9.60 34.44 -1.56
CA TYR A 139 -8.57 33.53 -1.07
C TYR A 139 -8.61 32.18 -1.79
N TYR A 140 -9.77 31.50 -1.83
CA TYR A 140 -9.88 30.19 -2.49
C TYR A 140 -9.69 30.28 -3.99
N SER A 141 -10.22 31.31 -4.66
CA SER A 141 -10.00 31.54 -6.09
C SER A 141 -8.51 31.71 -6.43
N ASN A 142 -7.78 32.48 -5.61
CA ASN A 142 -6.34 32.65 -5.77
C ASN A 142 -5.57 31.34 -5.49
N GLN A 143 -5.96 30.60 -4.46
CA GLN A 143 -5.35 29.30 -4.12
C GLN A 143 -5.55 28.27 -5.23
N ILE A 144 -6.74 28.23 -5.84
CA ILE A 144 -7.04 27.39 -7.01
C ILE A 144 -6.13 27.80 -8.18
N ALA A 145 -6.10 29.08 -8.53
CA ALA A 145 -5.30 29.58 -9.64
C ALA A 145 -3.80 29.29 -9.45
N GLN A 146 -3.27 29.50 -8.24
CA GLN A 146 -1.88 29.17 -7.89
C GLN A 146 -1.59 27.67 -8.00
N SER A 147 -2.51 26.83 -7.52
CA SER A 147 -2.35 25.37 -7.56
C SER A 147 -2.37 24.87 -9.01
N LEU A 148 -3.29 25.35 -9.83
CA LEU A 148 -3.36 25.00 -11.25
C LEU A 148 -2.13 25.50 -12.04
N ASN A 149 -1.64 26.70 -11.75
CA ASN A 149 -0.40 27.20 -12.36
C ASN A 149 0.82 26.35 -11.98
N LYS A 150 0.88 25.87 -10.73
CA LYS A 150 1.93 24.95 -10.27
C LYS A 150 1.84 23.62 -11.00
N VAL A 151 0.64 23.03 -11.11
CA VAL A 151 0.40 21.80 -11.88
C VAL A 151 0.81 22.01 -13.34
N ASN A 152 0.44 23.11 -13.98
CA ASN A 152 0.83 23.41 -15.35
C ASN A 152 2.36 23.49 -15.51
N THR A 153 3.03 24.19 -14.60
CA THR A 153 4.50 24.33 -14.64
C THR A 153 5.19 22.98 -14.49
N GLN A 154 4.74 22.17 -13.53
CA GLN A 154 5.25 20.82 -13.34
C GLN A 154 4.97 19.93 -14.54
N TYR A 155 3.77 20.02 -15.12
CA TYR A 155 3.37 19.24 -16.28
C TYR A 155 4.26 19.53 -17.50
N LEU A 156 4.61 20.80 -17.74
CA LEU A 156 5.55 21.18 -18.80
C LEU A 156 6.96 20.60 -18.58
N MET A 157 7.43 20.56 -17.34
CA MET A 157 8.71 19.89 -17.01
C MET A 157 8.63 18.38 -17.23
N THR A 158 7.52 17.76 -16.84
CA THR A 158 7.26 16.33 -17.01
C THR A 158 7.18 15.91 -18.47
N LYS A 159 6.64 16.75 -19.35
CA LYS A 159 6.69 16.49 -20.80
C LYS A 159 8.11 16.31 -21.32
N ASN A 160 9.06 17.10 -20.85
CA ASN A 160 10.47 16.92 -21.23
C ASN A 160 11.02 15.57 -20.75
N GLN A 161 10.69 15.16 -19.52
CA GLN A 161 11.11 13.85 -18.97
C GLN A 161 10.57 12.69 -19.81
N ILE A 162 9.30 12.77 -20.21
CA ILE A 162 8.68 11.79 -21.12
C ILE A 162 9.42 11.74 -22.46
N MET A 163 9.73 12.90 -23.04
CA MET A 163 10.45 12.98 -24.32
C MET A 163 11.88 12.45 -24.25
N THR A 164 12.54 12.56 -23.09
CA THR A 164 13.90 12.04 -22.88
C THR A 164 13.94 10.57 -22.46
N GLY A 165 12.78 9.91 -22.30
CA GLY A 165 12.68 8.51 -21.86
C GLY A 165 12.95 8.31 -20.36
N ASP A 166 12.88 9.36 -19.54
CA ASP A 166 12.98 9.29 -18.08
C ASP A 166 11.60 9.00 -17.48
N HIS A 167 11.14 7.75 -17.72
CA HIS A 167 9.78 7.32 -17.39
C HIS A 167 9.54 7.27 -15.88
N GLU A 168 10.47 6.78 -15.08
CA GLU A 168 10.36 6.77 -13.62
C GLU A 168 10.10 8.18 -13.05
N THR A 169 10.93 9.16 -13.41
CA THR A 169 10.77 10.53 -12.90
C THR A 169 9.47 11.15 -13.41
N ALA A 170 9.12 10.90 -14.68
CA ALA A 170 7.86 11.37 -15.24
C ALA A 170 6.66 10.79 -14.50
N LEU A 171 6.63 9.48 -14.24
CA LEU A 171 5.56 8.81 -13.49
C LEU A 171 5.43 9.40 -12.09
N LYS A 172 6.54 9.59 -11.38
CA LYS A 172 6.55 10.22 -10.06
C LYS A 172 5.93 11.62 -10.08
N SER A 173 6.28 12.44 -11.07
CA SER A 173 5.69 13.78 -11.23
C SER A 173 4.20 13.73 -11.59
N LEU A 174 3.80 12.86 -12.52
CA LEU A 174 2.39 12.69 -12.92
C LEU A 174 1.51 12.31 -11.73
N TYR A 175 1.94 11.34 -10.92
CA TYR A 175 1.20 10.94 -9.73
C TYR A 175 1.14 12.03 -8.65
N ALA A 176 2.24 12.75 -8.41
CA ALA A 176 2.23 13.89 -7.49
C ALA A 176 1.26 15.00 -7.94
N MET A 177 1.16 15.24 -9.25
CA MET A 177 0.19 16.17 -9.82
C MET A 177 -1.25 15.65 -9.65
N GLN A 178 -1.50 14.36 -9.85
CA GLN A 178 -2.82 13.76 -9.64
C GLN A 178 -3.30 13.92 -8.19
N THR A 179 -2.42 13.67 -7.21
CA THR A 179 -2.71 13.93 -5.78
C THR A 179 -2.97 15.42 -5.51
N SER A 180 -2.19 16.30 -6.15
CA SER A 180 -2.38 17.75 -6.01
C SER A 180 -3.72 18.21 -6.59
N LEU A 181 -4.18 17.61 -7.69
CA LEU A 181 -5.50 17.87 -8.27
C LEU A 181 -6.62 17.36 -7.36
N LYS A 182 -6.52 16.16 -6.78
CA LYS A 182 -7.50 15.65 -5.80
C LYS A 182 -7.67 16.59 -4.60
N ASN A 183 -6.58 17.23 -4.16
CA ASN A 183 -6.64 18.21 -3.07
C ASN A 183 -7.30 19.55 -3.47
N LEU A 184 -7.55 19.81 -4.76
CA LEU A 184 -8.29 20.99 -5.21
C LEU A 184 -9.81 20.86 -5.01
N ASP A 185 -10.33 19.63 -4.94
CA ASP A 185 -11.76 19.36 -4.85
C ASP A 185 -12.39 20.03 -3.60
N GLN A 186 -11.64 20.06 -2.49
CA GLN A 186 -12.04 20.79 -1.27
C GLN A 186 -12.18 22.31 -1.52
N LYS A 187 -11.22 22.90 -2.24
CA LYS A 187 -11.20 24.35 -2.53
C LYS A 187 -12.33 24.72 -3.48
N PHE A 188 -12.63 23.87 -4.46
CA PHE A 188 -13.79 24.06 -5.35
C PHE A 188 -15.10 24.02 -4.57
N THR A 189 -15.26 23.06 -3.67
CA THR A 189 -16.46 22.95 -2.83
C THR A 189 -16.68 24.23 -2.02
N MET A 190 -15.63 24.72 -1.34
CA MET A 190 -15.73 25.97 -0.58
C MET A 190 -16.12 27.15 -1.46
N LEU A 191 -15.50 27.29 -2.63
CA LEU A 191 -15.79 28.38 -3.55
C LEU A 191 -17.24 28.34 -4.04
N ILE A 192 -17.69 27.19 -4.54
CA ILE A 192 -19.06 26.99 -5.06
C ILE A 192 -20.10 27.23 -3.96
N THR A 193 -19.82 26.79 -2.73
CA THR A 193 -20.74 26.99 -1.60
C THR A 193 -20.93 28.46 -1.28
N LEU A 194 -19.82 29.21 -1.24
CA LEU A 194 -19.85 30.63 -0.87
C LEU A 194 -20.44 31.52 -1.97
N THR A 195 -20.30 31.12 -3.24
CA THR A 195 -20.83 31.86 -4.38
C THR A 195 -22.25 31.44 -4.75
N GLY A 196 -22.67 30.23 -4.39
CA GLY A 196 -23.90 29.61 -4.90
C GLY A 196 -23.86 29.33 -6.40
N ASP A 197 -22.68 29.45 -7.03
CA ASP A 197 -22.48 29.36 -8.47
C ASP A 197 -21.48 28.26 -8.79
N TYR A 198 -21.98 27.20 -9.42
CA TYR A 198 -21.20 26.04 -9.82
C TYR A 198 -20.18 26.36 -10.92
N ASP A 199 -20.49 27.34 -11.78
CA ASP A 199 -19.67 27.75 -12.91
C ASP A 199 -18.85 29.02 -12.62
N HIS A 200 -18.69 29.35 -11.33
CA HIS A 200 -17.96 30.53 -10.90
C HIS A 200 -16.55 30.56 -11.54
N PRO A 201 -16.13 31.68 -12.18
CA PRO A 201 -14.87 31.76 -12.93
C PRO A 201 -13.61 31.38 -12.12
N GLY A 202 -13.65 31.58 -10.80
CA GLY A 202 -12.57 31.19 -9.88
C GLY A 202 -12.34 29.68 -9.76
N VAL A 203 -13.32 28.84 -10.13
CA VAL A 203 -13.18 27.36 -10.14
C VAL A 203 -12.24 26.91 -11.26
N LYS A 204 -12.19 27.65 -12.39
CA LYS A 204 -11.34 27.31 -13.55
C LYS A 204 -11.51 25.85 -14.00
N ARG A 205 -12.76 25.39 -14.10
CA ARG A 205 -13.09 23.97 -14.32
C ARG A 205 -12.49 23.39 -15.60
N GLU A 206 -12.46 24.18 -16.66
CA GLU A 206 -11.85 23.78 -17.94
C GLU A 206 -10.34 23.50 -17.79
N ASP A 207 -9.61 24.35 -17.07
CA ASP A 207 -8.18 24.15 -16.81
C ASP A 207 -7.94 22.89 -15.98
N TYR A 208 -8.72 22.69 -14.91
CA TYR A 208 -8.66 21.49 -14.08
C TYR A 208 -8.91 20.22 -14.88
N ASN A 209 -10.01 20.17 -15.64
CA ASN A 209 -10.40 19.01 -16.45
C ASN A 209 -9.34 18.72 -17.52
N ARG A 210 -8.82 19.77 -18.18
CA ARG A 210 -7.75 19.64 -19.16
C ARG A 210 -6.49 19.02 -18.55
N HIS A 211 -6.08 19.46 -17.36
CA HIS A 211 -4.93 18.86 -16.66
C HIS A 211 -5.18 17.41 -16.27
N LYS A 212 -6.36 17.09 -15.73
CA LYS A 212 -6.75 15.71 -15.36
C LYS A 212 -6.66 14.77 -16.56
N VAL A 213 -7.32 15.12 -17.67
CA VAL A 213 -7.30 14.33 -18.92
C VAL A 213 -5.89 14.17 -19.46
N ASN A 214 -5.09 15.24 -19.45
CA ASN A 214 -3.72 15.22 -19.95
C ASN A 214 -2.79 14.32 -19.11
N ILE A 215 -2.92 14.38 -17.78
CA ILE A 215 -2.14 13.54 -16.86
C ILE A 215 -2.55 12.08 -17.04
N ASP A 216 -3.84 11.77 -17.07
CA ASP A 216 -4.33 10.40 -17.26
C ASP A 216 -3.89 9.82 -18.60
N LYS A 217 -3.95 10.63 -19.67
CA LYS A 217 -3.46 10.25 -20.99
C LYS A 217 -1.97 9.92 -20.98
N ASP A 218 -1.14 10.76 -20.37
CA ASP A 218 0.31 10.54 -20.32
C ASP A 218 0.70 9.37 -19.42
N LEU A 219 0.01 9.18 -18.29
CA LEU A 219 0.17 8.00 -17.44
C LEU A 219 -0.09 6.72 -18.25
N ASN A 220 -1.20 6.68 -18.99
CA ASN A 220 -1.54 5.52 -19.80
C ASN A 220 -0.57 5.32 -20.97
N ALA A 221 -0.10 6.40 -21.59
CA ALA A 221 0.90 6.33 -22.66
C ALA A 221 2.24 5.76 -22.17
N ILE A 222 2.70 6.14 -20.98
CA ILE A 222 3.92 5.56 -20.39
C ILE A 222 3.70 4.08 -20.04
N LYS A 223 2.56 3.71 -19.45
CA LYS A 223 2.27 2.32 -19.08
C LYS A 223 2.20 1.36 -20.26
N THR A 224 1.90 1.87 -21.45
CA THR A 224 1.69 1.07 -22.67
C THR A 224 2.84 1.22 -23.66
N THR A 225 3.93 1.90 -23.28
CA THR A 225 5.10 2.05 -24.15
C THR A 225 5.92 0.76 -24.19
N ASP A 226 6.42 0.40 -25.37
CA ASP A 226 7.30 -0.77 -25.53
C ASP A 226 8.69 -0.54 -24.91
N GLN A 227 8.98 0.68 -24.47
CA GLN A 227 10.25 1.07 -23.83
C GLN A 227 10.21 1.01 -22.30
N LEU A 228 9.11 0.53 -21.71
CA LEU A 228 8.97 0.44 -20.26
C LEU A 228 10.01 -0.53 -19.70
N LYS A 229 10.87 -0.06 -18.78
CA LYS A 229 11.89 -0.90 -18.15
C LYS A 229 11.33 -1.61 -16.93
N ILE A 230 12.05 -2.63 -16.46
CA ILE A 230 11.72 -3.34 -15.22
C ILE A 230 11.54 -2.36 -14.04
N ASP A 231 12.44 -1.37 -13.92
CA ASP A 231 12.37 -0.40 -12.83
C ASP A 231 11.16 0.53 -12.91
N ASP A 232 10.69 0.86 -14.13
CA ASP A 232 9.48 1.65 -14.33
C ASP A 232 8.23 0.83 -13.97
N ALA A 233 8.19 -0.44 -14.37
CA ALA A 233 7.11 -1.37 -14.01
C ALA A 233 7.07 -1.64 -12.51
N ALA A 234 8.23 -1.79 -11.86
CA ALA A 234 8.34 -1.93 -10.42
C ALA A 234 7.88 -0.66 -9.68
N PHE A 235 8.23 0.52 -10.18
CA PHE A 235 7.75 1.79 -9.64
C PHE A 235 6.23 1.88 -9.76
N PHE A 236 5.68 1.50 -10.92
CA PHE A 236 4.25 1.47 -11.14
C PHE A 236 3.53 0.54 -10.15
N ILE A 237 4.02 -0.69 -9.95
CA ILE A 237 3.46 -1.64 -8.97
C ILE A 237 3.54 -1.06 -7.56
N ALA A 238 4.71 -0.60 -7.12
CA ALA A 238 4.89 -0.05 -5.78
C ALA A 238 3.96 1.15 -5.52
N PHE A 239 3.79 2.03 -6.52
CA PHE A 239 2.86 3.16 -6.43
C PHE A 239 1.39 2.71 -6.41
N ALA A 240 1.01 1.76 -7.26
CA ALA A 240 -0.35 1.25 -7.30
C ALA A 240 -0.75 0.58 -5.97
N LEU A 241 0.19 -0.13 -5.34
CA LEU A 241 0.01 -0.68 -4.00
C LEU A 241 -0.10 0.44 -2.94
N ASP A 242 0.77 1.44 -2.97
CA ASP A 242 0.73 2.59 -2.05
C ASP A 242 -0.62 3.32 -2.09
N ALA A 243 -1.19 3.51 -3.28
CA ALA A 243 -2.48 4.16 -3.48
C ALA A 243 -3.67 3.37 -2.91
N GLN A 244 -3.52 2.06 -2.69
CA GLN A 244 -4.56 1.17 -2.15
C GLN A 244 -4.40 0.90 -0.65
N LEU A 245 -3.26 1.24 -0.05
CA LEU A 245 -2.95 0.96 1.34
C LEU A 245 -3.27 2.17 2.24
N GLU A 246 -3.92 1.92 3.37
CA GLU A 246 -4.29 2.96 4.34
C GLU A 246 -3.14 3.34 5.28
N SER A 247 -2.21 2.42 5.54
CA SER A 247 -1.07 2.61 6.45
C SER A 247 0.22 1.99 5.89
N LYS A 248 1.36 2.51 6.36
CA LYS A 248 2.73 2.04 6.05
C LYS A 248 3.40 1.32 7.21
N ASP A 249 2.66 1.02 8.28
CA ASP A 249 3.22 0.44 9.50
C ASP A 249 3.61 -1.04 9.35
N MET A 250 2.91 -1.75 8.45
CA MET A 250 3.13 -3.17 8.22
C MET A 250 4.38 -3.43 7.36
N VAL A 251 5.06 -4.52 7.67
CA VAL A 251 6.22 -4.99 6.90
C VAL A 251 5.72 -5.75 5.67
N ILE A 252 6.28 -5.45 4.49
CA ILE A 252 5.97 -6.14 3.24
C ILE A 252 7.09 -7.15 2.93
N ARG A 253 6.72 -8.39 2.63
CA ARG A 253 7.61 -9.41 2.05
C ARG A 253 7.27 -9.57 0.57
N VAL A 254 8.27 -9.48 -0.30
CA VAL A 254 8.09 -9.68 -1.74
C VAL A 254 8.63 -11.06 -2.12
N ASN A 255 7.75 -11.93 -2.58
CA ASN A 255 8.17 -13.24 -3.08
C ASN A 255 8.69 -13.11 -4.52
N ASN A 256 9.53 -14.07 -4.95
CA ASN A 256 9.89 -14.14 -6.38
C ASN A 256 8.64 -14.42 -7.22
N PHE A 257 8.62 -13.85 -8.42
CA PHE A 257 7.48 -13.96 -9.32
C PHE A 257 7.50 -15.31 -10.03
N THR A 258 6.34 -15.91 -10.26
CA THR A 258 6.25 -17.21 -10.94
C THR A 258 5.83 -17.08 -12.39
N TYR A 259 6.29 -18.00 -13.22
CA TYR A 259 5.97 -18.07 -14.64
C TYR A 259 4.63 -18.79 -14.85
N GLU A 260 3.64 -18.08 -15.39
CA GLU A 260 2.29 -18.58 -15.67
C GLU A 260 1.68 -19.28 -14.42
N ASP A 261 0.97 -20.39 -14.62
CA ASP A 261 0.40 -21.24 -13.56
C ASP A 261 1.41 -22.23 -12.94
N THR A 262 2.71 -22.01 -13.13
CA THR A 262 3.76 -22.90 -12.61
C THR A 262 4.42 -22.28 -11.37
N PRO A 263 5.02 -23.08 -10.47
CA PRO A 263 5.85 -22.57 -9.38
C PRO A 263 7.27 -22.18 -9.87
N MET A 264 7.53 -22.21 -11.18
CA MET A 264 8.85 -21.95 -11.74
C MET A 264 9.16 -20.46 -11.71
N THR A 265 10.43 -20.13 -11.53
CA THR A 265 10.92 -18.75 -11.54
C THR A 265 12.07 -18.59 -12.54
N SER A 266 12.53 -17.36 -12.77
CA SER A 266 13.61 -17.07 -13.71
C SER A 266 14.49 -15.90 -13.26
N SER A 267 15.49 -15.54 -14.08
CA SER A 267 16.27 -14.31 -13.88
C SER A 267 15.38 -13.07 -13.78
N PHE A 268 14.36 -13.00 -14.64
CA PHE A 268 13.38 -11.92 -14.61
C PHE A 268 12.68 -11.85 -13.25
N SER A 269 12.22 -13.00 -12.71
CA SER A 269 11.55 -13.07 -11.40
C SER A 269 12.35 -12.41 -10.29
N ARG A 270 13.66 -12.69 -10.23
CA ARG A 270 14.56 -12.13 -9.23
C ARG A 270 14.78 -10.63 -9.42
N ARG A 271 15.01 -10.19 -10.66
CA ARG A 271 15.22 -8.76 -10.97
C ARG A 271 13.97 -7.95 -10.65
N MET A 272 12.80 -8.45 -11.02
CA MET A 272 11.52 -7.80 -10.76
C MET A 272 11.26 -7.68 -9.25
N LYS A 273 11.44 -8.77 -8.49
CA LYS A 273 11.36 -8.75 -7.03
C LYS A 273 12.26 -7.65 -6.44
N ASN A 274 13.56 -7.70 -6.73
CA ASN A 274 14.53 -6.76 -6.16
C ASN A 274 14.19 -5.31 -6.51
N SER A 275 13.73 -5.05 -7.74
CA SER A 275 13.33 -3.71 -8.15
C SER A 275 12.10 -3.24 -7.37
N ILE A 276 11.07 -4.08 -7.21
CA ILE A 276 9.88 -3.75 -6.42
C ILE A 276 10.24 -3.49 -4.95
N GLU A 277 11.09 -4.32 -4.34
CA GLU A 277 11.55 -4.11 -2.96
C GLU A 277 12.20 -2.73 -2.80
N GLN A 278 13.08 -2.34 -3.72
CA GLN A 278 13.71 -1.02 -3.72
C GLN A 278 12.68 0.10 -3.86
N LYS A 279 11.70 -0.03 -4.76
CA LYS A 279 10.67 1.00 -4.96
C LYS A 279 9.72 1.10 -3.77
N LEU A 280 9.35 -0.01 -3.12
CA LEU A 280 8.57 0.00 -1.88
C LEU A 280 9.30 0.70 -0.74
N ILE A 281 10.61 0.46 -0.58
CA ILE A 281 11.45 1.17 0.39
C ILE A 281 11.44 2.68 0.10
N GLN A 282 11.54 3.08 -1.16
CA GLN A 282 11.48 4.51 -1.56
C GLN A 282 10.11 5.14 -1.27
N GLN A 283 9.02 4.37 -1.30
CA GLN A 283 7.69 4.82 -0.87
C GLN A 283 7.53 4.86 0.67
N GLY A 284 8.54 4.43 1.42
CA GLY A 284 8.57 4.47 2.88
C GLY A 284 8.08 3.20 3.57
N TYR A 285 7.89 2.10 2.83
CA TYR A 285 7.55 0.81 3.45
C TYR A 285 8.76 0.12 4.05
N ARG A 286 8.51 -0.66 5.10
CA ARG A 286 9.49 -1.60 5.64
C ARG A 286 9.40 -2.90 4.83
N VAL A 287 10.50 -3.32 4.23
CA VAL A 287 10.55 -4.58 3.47
C VAL A 287 11.35 -5.62 4.25
N ALA A 288 10.80 -6.82 4.39
CA ALA A 288 11.47 -7.95 5.03
C ALA A 288 12.37 -8.68 4.03
N ASN A 289 13.58 -9.06 4.46
CA ASN A 289 14.45 -9.95 3.71
C ASN A 289 13.96 -11.40 3.80
N ASP A 290 14.36 -12.21 2.81
CA ASP A 290 14.09 -13.65 2.78
C ASP A 290 14.54 -14.33 4.09
N GLY A 291 13.63 -15.08 4.72
CA GLY A 291 13.91 -15.89 5.92
C GLY A 291 13.38 -15.36 7.25
N GLY A 292 12.88 -14.12 7.33
CA GLY A 292 12.25 -13.58 8.55
C GLY A 292 10.78 -13.97 8.68
N MET A 293 10.42 -14.91 9.57
CA MET A 293 9.03 -15.16 9.92
C MET A 293 8.50 -14.05 10.83
N THR A 294 7.87 -13.03 10.25
CA THR A 294 7.03 -12.06 10.98
C THR A 294 5.57 -12.49 10.83
N GLN A 295 4.83 -12.62 11.93
CA GLN A 295 3.42 -13.05 11.89
C GLN A 295 2.49 -11.94 11.35
N ASP A 296 2.87 -10.67 11.53
CA ASP A 296 2.14 -9.49 11.04
C ASP A 296 2.82 -8.88 9.82
N ALA A 297 2.93 -9.65 8.74
CA ALA A 297 3.49 -9.21 7.48
C ALA A 297 2.45 -9.23 6.35
N LEU A 298 2.62 -8.34 5.38
CA LEU A 298 1.95 -8.39 4.09
C LEU A 298 2.84 -9.14 3.11
N VAL A 299 2.25 -10.03 2.31
CA VAL A 299 2.99 -10.87 1.35
C VAL A 299 2.57 -10.49 -0.05
N LEU A 300 3.51 -9.94 -0.82
CA LEU A 300 3.34 -9.63 -2.24
C LEU A 300 3.75 -10.84 -3.07
N ASN A 301 2.77 -11.41 -3.76
CA ASN A 301 2.98 -12.45 -4.76
C ASN A 301 2.82 -11.87 -6.15
N GLY A 302 3.55 -12.42 -7.12
CA GLY A 302 3.47 -12.02 -8.50
C GLY A 302 3.50 -13.21 -9.44
N THR A 303 2.74 -13.12 -10.52
CA THR A 303 2.73 -14.08 -11.63
C THR A 303 2.94 -13.30 -12.92
N TYR A 304 3.64 -13.87 -13.89
CA TYR A 304 3.78 -13.26 -15.21
C TYR A 304 3.50 -14.26 -16.32
N TRP A 305 2.80 -13.79 -17.34
CA TRP A 305 2.26 -14.56 -18.44
C TRP A 305 2.86 -14.09 -19.75
N GLU A 306 3.35 -15.04 -20.55
CA GLU A 306 3.80 -14.74 -21.89
C GLU A 306 2.59 -14.51 -22.82
N SER A 307 2.50 -13.31 -23.40
CA SER A 307 1.62 -13.00 -24.53
C SER A 307 2.46 -12.83 -25.81
N THR A 308 1.81 -12.55 -26.94
CA THR A 308 2.48 -12.49 -28.25
C THR A 308 3.68 -11.54 -28.24
N ASP A 309 3.52 -10.31 -27.75
CA ASP A 309 4.57 -9.27 -27.79
C ASP A 309 5.00 -8.76 -26.40
N GLN A 310 4.29 -9.19 -25.34
CA GLN A 310 4.45 -8.65 -23.99
C GLN A 310 4.41 -9.74 -22.91
N LEU A 311 5.04 -9.47 -21.77
CA LEU A 311 4.79 -10.18 -20.52
C LEU A 311 3.76 -9.42 -19.70
N GLN A 312 2.63 -10.05 -19.45
CA GLN A 312 1.60 -9.53 -18.52
C GLN A 312 2.00 -9.91 -17.11
N ILE A 313 2.11 -8.95 -16.21
CA ILE A 313 2.56 -9.14 -14.83
C ILE A 313 1.41 -8.76 -13.92
N THR A 314 0.97 -9.70 -13.10
CA THR A 314 -0.09 -9.51 -12.12
C THR A 314 0.48 -9.71 -10.73
N THR A 315 0.19 -8.76 -9.84
CA THR A 315 0.62 -8.79 -8.45
C THR A 315 -0.55 -8.74 -7.49
N LEU A 316 -0.39 -9.43 -6.38
CA LEU A 316 -1.41 -9.52 -5.34
C LEU A 316 -0.76 -9.47 -3.97
N LEU A 317 -1.15 -8.47 -3.19
CA LEU A 317 -0.72 -8.26 -1.81
C LEU A 317 -1.76 -8.87 -0.87
N ARG A 318 -1.32 -9.75 0.02
CA ARG A 318 -2.19 -10.44 0.99
C ARG A 318 -1.70 -10.27 2.42
N GLU A 319 -2.62 -10.27 3.37
CA GLU A 319 -2.29 -10.42 4.79
C GLU A 319 -1.81 -11.84 5.09
N GLN A 320 -0.67 -12.00 5.79
CA GLN A 320 -0.15 -13.32 6.11
C GLN A 320 -1.04 -14.12 7.09
N SER A 321 -1.79 -13.43 7.96
CA SER A 321 -2.59 -14.06 9.02
C SER A 321 -3.85 -14.78 8.52
N ASN A 322 -4.49 -14.25 7.47
CA ASN A 322 -5.79 -14.73 6.96
C ASN A 322 -5.81 -14.94 5.42
N ALA A 323 -4.72 -14.63 4.72
CA ALA A 323 -4.58 -14.69 3.26
C ALA A 323 -5.55 -13.78 2.48
N ASN A 324 -6.19 -12.81 3.12
CA ASN A 324 -7.06 -11.84 2.46
C ASN A 324 -6.25 -10.96 1.50
N ALA A 325 -6.76 -10.79 0.28
CA ALA A 325 -6.18 -9.85 -0.67
C ALA A 325 -6.59 -8.42 -0.30
N ILE A 326 -5.61 -7.54 -0.20
CA ILE A 326 -5.80 -6.14 0.21
C ILE A 326 -5.44 -5.13 -0.88
N ALA A 327 -4.56 -5.51 -1.81
CA ALA A 327 -4.18 -4.67 -2.94
C ALA A 327 -3.69 -5.53 -4.11
N SER A 328 -3.80 -5.00 -5.32
CA SER A 328 -3.32 -5.64 -6.54
C SER A 328 -2.80 -4.62 -7.54
N ALA A 329 -1.92 -5.04 -8.44
CA ALA A 329 -1.47 -4.21 -9.54
C ALA A 329 -1.09 -5.06 -10.75
N ASP A 330 -1.43 -4.56 -11.94
CA ASP A 330 -1.14 -5.20 -13.21
C ASP A 330 -0.31 -4.28 -14.10
N CYS A 331 0.74 -4.80 -14.71
CA CYS A 331 1.51 -4.09 -15.72
C CYS A 331 1.93 -5.03 -16.85
N ALA A 332 2.37 -4.44 -17.97
CA ALA A 332 2.90 -5.18 -19.10
C ALA A 332 4.31 -4.70 -19.42
N LEU A 333 5.20 -5.63 -19.78
CA LEU A 333 6.54 -5.33 -20.26
C LEU A 333 6.71 -5.89 -21.67
N SER A 334 7.34 -5.11 -22.56
CA SER A 334 7.68 -5.58 -23.90
C SER A 334 8.72 -6.71 -23.85
N LYS A 335 8.51 -7.78 -24.62
CA LYS A 335 9.49 -8.86 -24.73
C LYS A 335 10.76 -8.39 -25.45
N ASP A 336 10.61 -7.56 -26.47
CA ASP A 336 11.74 -7.00 -27.23
C ASP A 336 12.70 -6.23 -26.33
N MET A 337 12.15 -5.50 -25.35
CA MET A 337 12.93 -4.78 -24.34
C MET A 337 13.72 -5.75 -23.43
N LEU A 338 13.09 -6.84 -22.98
CA LEU A 338 13.74 -7.84 -22.14
C LEU A 338 14.83 -8.60 -22.91
N GLU A 339 14.60 -8.88 -24.20
CA GLU A 339 15.58 -9.52 -25.08
C GLU A 339 16.78 -8.62 -25.35
N LEU A 340 16.54 -7.32 -25.60
CA LEU A 340 17.59 -6.31 -25.77
C LEU A 340 18.51 -6.22 -24.54
N ASP A 341 17.92 -6.23 -23.35
CA ASP A 341 18.64 -6.19 -22.07
C ASP A 341 19.15 -7.57 -21.61
N ARG A 342 18.97 -8.61 -22.42
CA ARG A 342 19.39 -9.99 -22.17
C ARG A 342 18.88 -10.54 -20.84
N ILE A 343 17.60 -10.32 -20.56
CA ILE A 343 16.93 -10.76 -19.34
C ILE A 343 16.08 -11.98 -19.67
N PRO A 344 16.56 -13.22 -19.39
CA PRO A 344 15.77 -14.39 -19.65
C PRO A 344 14.57 -14.42 -18.69
N TYR A 345 13.39 -14.45 -19.26
CA TYR A 345 12.12 -14.50 -18.54
C TYR A 345 11.55 -15.91 -18.47
N LYS A 346 11.87 -16.78 -19.43
CA LYS A 346 11.48 -18.20 -19.35
C LYS A 346 12.35 -18.91 -18.33
N PRO A 347 11.76 -19.80 -17.49
CA PRO A 347 12.54 -20.70 -16.65
C PRO A 347 13.52 -21.51 -17.51
N GLU A 348 14.70 -21.78 -16.95
CA GLU A 348 15.60 -22.80 -17.50
C GLU A 348 14.88 -24.16 -17.50
N ASN A 349 15.30 -25.10 -18.36
CA ASN A 349 14.74 -26.45 -18.53
C ASN A 349 13.18 -26.58 -18.50
N TYR A 350 12.43 -25.52 -18.85
CA TYR A 350 10.97 -25.45 -18.71
C TYR A 350 10.20 -26.67 -19.25
N THR A 351 10.58 -27.16 -20.43
CA THR A 351 9.89 -28.29 -21.07
C THR A 351 10.05 -29.57 -20.25
N ASP A 352 11.26 -29.87 -19.79
CA ASP A 352 11.55 -31.07 -19.00
C ASP A 352 10.95 -30.95 -17.60
N ALA A 353 11.03 -29.75 -17.00
CA ALA A 353 10.42 -29.44 -15.72
C ALA A 353 8.89 -29.65 -15.73
N LEU A 354 8.19 -29.26 -16.79
CA LEU A 354 6.76 -29.51 -16.96
C LEU A 354 6.42 -31.01 -17.03
N VAL A 355 7.25 -31.81 -17.70
CA VAL A 355 7.07 -33.27 -17.77
C VAL A 355 7.22 -33.88 -16.38
N SER A 356 8.27 -33.50 -15.64
CA SER A 356 8.51 -33.95 -14.26
C SER A 356 7.35 -33.56 -13.33
N MET A 357 6.87 -32.31 -13.39
CA MET A 357 5.72 -31.86 -12.60
C MET A 357 4.46 -32.68 -12.85
N LYS A 358 4.16 -33.05 -14.10
CA LYS A 358 3.00 -33.91 -14.42
C LYS A 358 3.15 -35.30 -13.82
N GLN A 359 4.35 -35.88 -13.85
CA GLN A 359 4.61 -37.18 -13.20
C GLN A 359 4.38 -37.08 -11.68
N PHE A 360 4.79 -35.98 -11.06
CA PHE A 360 4.64 -35.76 -9.62
C PHE A 360 3.21 -35.47 -9.16
N ALA A 361 2.39 -34.81 -9.99
CA ALA A 361 1.01 -34.45 -9.66
C ALA A 361 0.06 -35.67 -9.54
N THR A 362 0.46 -36.82 -10.08
CA THR A 362 -0.43 -37.98 -10.22
C THR A 362 -0.58 -38.79 -8.91
N ASP A 363 0.32 -38.63 -7.93
CA ASP A 363 0.40 -39.54 -6.76
C ASP A 363 0.99 -38.88 -5.48
N GLU A 364 0.35 -37.88 -4.88
CA GLU A 364 0.74 -37.40 -3.54
C GLU A 364 0.08 -38.29 -2.46
N ILE A 365 0.89 -38.96 -1.63
CA ILE A 365 0.40 -39.84 -0.57
C ILE A 365 0.41 -39.09 0.77
N ILE A 366 -0.78 -38.77 1.27
CA ILE A 366 -1.00 -38.40 2.68
C ILE A 366 -1.72 -39.58 3.32
N ALA A 367 -0.99 -40.47 3.99
CA ALA A 367 -1.56 -41.69 4.56
C ALA A 367 -1.26 -41.79 6.07
N GLY A 368 -2.34 -41.85 6.86
CA GLY A 368 -2.26 -42.36 8.24
C GLY A 368 -1.78 -41.36 9.31
N GLY A 369 -1.97 -40.05 9.13
CA GLY A 369 -1.80 -39.07 10.22
C GLY A 369 -0.36 -38.67 10.55
N LEU A 370 0.66 -39.18 9.84
CA LEU A 370 1.99 -38.57 9.83
C LEU A 370 1.93 -37.25 9.06
N VAL A 371 2.41 -36.17 9.66
CA VAL A 371 2.50 -34.83 9.04
C VAL A 371 3.94 -34.37 9.17
N VAL A 372 4.53 -34.02 8.03
CA VAL A 372 5.85 -33.41 7.95
C VAL A 372 5.76 -32.11 7.16
N ASP A 373 6.52 -31.12 7.61
CA ASP A 373 6.78 -29.86 6.92
C ASP A 373 8.28 -29.73 6.68
N ILE A 374 8.64 -29.07 5.59
CA ILE A 374 10.01 -28.82 5.16
C ILE A 374 10.12 -27.36 4.74
N PHE A 375 11.22 -26.71 5.11
CA PHE A 375 11.55 -25.36 4.67
C PHE A 375 13.07 -25.17 4.63
N THR A 376 13.52 -24.12 3.94
CA THR A 376 14.93 -23.81 3.73
C THR A 376 15.35 -22.56 4.51
N ASN A 377 16.64 -22.24 4.50
CA ASN A 377 17.15 -20.94 4.95
C ASN A 377 16.62 -19.74 4.15
N LYS A 378 15.96 -19.95 3.01
CA LYS A 378 15.25 -18.91 2.23
C LYS A 378 13.71 -19.02 2.34
N GLY A 379 13.19 -19.86 3.24
CA GLY A 379 11.77 -20.15 3.36
C GLY A 379 11.33 -21.35 2.52
N GLN A 380 10.09 -21.36 2.04
CA GLN A 380 9.49 -22.50 1.32
C GLN A 380 8.93 -22.15 -0.07
N ASP A 381 8.69 -20.86 -0.34
CA ASP A 381 7.96 -20.39 -1.51
C ASP A 381 8.89 -19.73 -2.52
N ASN A 382 8.67 -20.02 -3.81
CA ASN A 382 9.32 -19.39 -4.98
C ASN A 382 10.84 -19.24 -4.80
N LEU A 383 11.50 -20.34 -4.43
CA LEU A 383 12.89 -20.33 -4.01
C LEU A 383 13.84 -20.18 -5.19
N ILE A 384 14.83 -19.30 -5.03
CA ILE A 384 15.92 -19.13 -5.99
C ILE A 384 17.26 -19.24 -5.28
N PHE A 385 18.13 -20.13 -5.76
CA PHE A 385 19.52 -20.26 -5.34
C PHE A 385 20.48 -19.98 -6.50
N THR A 386 21.60 -19.34 -6.21
CA THR A 386 22.71 -19.11 -7.14
C THR A 386 23.89 -19.98 -6.82
N GLN A 387 24.71 -20.25 -7.83
CA GLN A 387 25.97 -20.97 -7.67
C GLN A 387 26.78 -20.49 -6.46
N GLY A 388 27.15 -21.44 -5.60
CA GLY A 388 27.91 -21.21 -4.37
C GLY A 388 27.08 -20.78 -3.15
N GLU A 389 25.76 -20.59 -3.28
CA GLU A 389 24.91 -20.37 -2.11
C GLU A 389 24.66 -21.67 -1.33
N GLU A 390 24.63 -21.55 0.00
CA GLU A 390 24.33 -22.65 0.91
C GLU A 390 22.81 -22.89 1.02
N LEU A 391 22.38 -24.13 0.82
CA LEU A 391 21.07 -24.67 1.14
C LEU A 391 21.12 -25.37 2.51
N LYS A 392 20.29 -24.89 3.44
CA LYS A 392 20.06 -25.52 4.76
C LYS A 392 18.62 -25.96 4.84
N LEU A 393 18.42 -27.20 5.26
CA LEU A 393 17.10 -27.83 5.33
C LEU A 393 16.63 -27.91 6.77
N PHE A 394 15.35 -27.58 6.97
CA PHE A 394 14.67 -27.67 8.24
C PHE A 394 13.42 -28.54 8.08
N VAL A 395 13.16 -29.39 9.06
CA VAL A 395 12.00 -30.28 9.08
C VAL A 395 11.24 -30.10 10.38
N LYS A 396 9.92 -30.23 10.30
CA LYS A 396 9.04 -30.40 11.46
C LYS A 396 8.16 -31.62 11.23
N ALA A 397 8.22 -32.59 12.12
CA ALA A 397 7.37 -33.78 12.08
C ALA A 397 6.47 -33.84 13.31
N ASN A 398 5.22 -34.31 13.15
CA ASN A 398 4.28 -34.45 14.26
C ASN A 398 4.50 -35.69 15.14
N GLN A 399 5.40 -36.60 14.73
CA GLN A 399 5.77 -37.82 15.45
C GLN A 399 7.16 -38.33 15.03
N GLU A 400 7.66 -39.34 15.73
CA GLU A 400 8.92 -40.01 15.40
C GLU A 400 8.82 -40.70 14.03
N CYS A 401 9.83 -40.49 13.19
CA CYS A 401 9.84 -41.03 11.84
C CYS A 401 11.26 -41.06 11.25
N TYR A 402 11.40 -41.80 10.16
CA TYR A 402 12.58 -41.84 9.31
C TYR A 402 12.33 -40.94 8.10
N LEU A 403 13.34 -40.14 7.73
CA LEU A 403 13.30 -39.21 6.61
C LEU A 403 14.22 -39.65 5.48
N ARG A 404 13.76 -39.47 4.24
CA ARG A 404 14.55 -39.65 3.03
C ARG A 404 14.35 -38.45 2.10
N PHE A 405 15.45 -37.84 1.69
CA PHE A 405 15.49 -36.72 0.77
C PHE A 405 16.03 -37.15 -0.58
N ILE A 406 15.18 -37.01 -1.61
CA ILE A 406 15.54 -37.25 -3.00
C ILE A 406 15.50 -35.91 -3.72
N TYR A 407 16.61 -35.54 -4.33
CA TYR A 407 16.75 -34.32 -5.10
C TYR A 407 16.74 -34.65 -6.59
N HIS A 408 15.77 -34.07 -7.30
CA HIS A 408 15.62 -34.19 -8.74
C HIS A 408 16.27 -32.97 -9.37
N LEU A 409 17.43 -33.19 -9.99
CA LEU A 409 18.26 -32.15 -10.59
C LEU A 409 17.69 -31.66 -11.92
N ALA A 410 18.18 -30.52 -12.39
CA ALA A 410 17.70 -29.87 -13.61
C ALA A 410 17.90 -30.72 -14.88
N ASP A 411 18.89 -31.61 -14.90
CA ASP A 411 19.17 -32.55 -15.99
C ASP A 411 18.31 -33.84 -15.94
N GLY A 412 17.43 -33.95 -14.95
CA GLY A 412 16.57 -35.11 -14.71
C GLY A 412 17.22 -36.23 -13.89
N SER A 413 18.49 -36.09 -13.49
CA SER A 413 19.13 -37.04 -12.59
C SER A 413 18.57 -36.94 -11.16
N GLN A 414 18.72 -38.03 -10.41
CA GLN A 414 18.18 -38.14 -9.04
C GLN A 414 19.30 -38.41 -8.05
N VAL A 415 19.37 -37.59 -7.00
CA VAL A 415 20.41 -37.67 -5.98
C VAL A 415 19.78 -37.90 -4.61
N LEU A 416 20.35 -38.82 -3.85
CA LEU A 416 20.01 -39.07 -2.46
C LEU A 416 20.81 -38.13 -1.56
N LEU A 417 20.16 -37.08 -1.04
CA LEU A 417 20.81 -36.09 -0.16
C LEU A 417 20.89 -36.57 1.28
N LEU A 418 19.86 -37.26 1.74
CA LEU A 418 19.78 -37.81 3.09
C LEU A 418 18.94 -39.08 3.06
N ASP A 419 19.39 -40.13 3.73
CA ASP A 419 18.71 -41.41 3.75
C ASP A 419 18.52 -41.94 5.17
N ASP A 420 17.33 -42.48 5.42
CA ASP A 420 16.92 -43.15 6.65
C ASP A 420 17.25 -42.37 7.95
N TYR A 421 17.13 -41.04 7.90
CA TYR A 421 17.46 -40.18 9.03
C TYR A 421 16.35 -40.18 10.08
N TYR A 422 16.67 -40.56 11.32
CA TYR A 422 15.68 -40.70 12.39
C TYR A 422 15.41 -39.38 13.12
N ILE A 423 14.15 -38.96 13.17
CA ILE A 423 13.65 -37.88 14.03
C ILE A 423 13.18 -38.48 15.35
N SER A 424 13.94 -38.21 16.41
CA SER A 424 13.62 -38.67 17.77
C SER A 424 12.48 -37.87 18.40
N ARG A 425 11.89 -38.43 19.46
CA ARG A 425 10.80 -37.80 20.24
C ARG A 425 11.08 -36.38 20.70
N GLU A 426 12.34 -36.01 20.95
CA GLU A 426 12.70 -34.68 21.47
C GLU A 426 12.52 -33.55 20.45
N TYR A 427 12.51 -33.89 19.15
CA TYR A 427 12.34 -32.99 18.01
C TYR A 427 10.92 -32.99 17.44
N VAL A 428 10.03 -33.83 17.97
CA VAL A 428 8.62 -33.86 17.56
C VAL A 428 7.94 -32.51 17.79
N ASN A 429 7.20 -32.05 16.78
CA ASN A 429 6.55 -30.74 16.69
C ASN A 429 7.49 -29.53 16.82
N LYS A 430 8.80 -29.72 16.66
CA LYS A 430 9.80 -28.65 16.64
C LYS A 430 10.44 -28.55 15.26
N ALA A 431 10.79 -27.32 14.88
CA ALA A 431 11.67 -27.10 13.74
C ALA A 431 13.07 -27.64 14.07
N TYR A 432 13.55 -28.60 13.28
CA TYR A 432 14.87 -29.19 13.40
C TYR A 432 15.68 -28.91 12.15
N GLN A 433 16.87 -28.33 12.31
CA GLN A 433 17.81 -28.16 11.21
C GLN A 433 18.56 -29.47 10.99
N LEU A 434 18.56 -29.94 9.74
CA LEU A 434 19.34 -31.12 9.35
C LEU A 434 20.85 -30.82 9.46
N PRO A 435 21.68 -31.85 9.73
CA PRO A 435 23.11 -31.65 9.99
C PRO A 435 23.89 -31.19 8.76
N ASP A 436 23.46 -31.60 7.57
CA ASP A 436 24.19 -31.34 6.33
C ASP A 436 23.82 -29.97 5.73
N VAL A 437 24.83 -29.33 5.14
CA VAL A 437 24.70 -28.09 4.37
C VAL A 437 25.11 -28.40 2.94
N PHE A 438 24.27 -28.01 1.99
CA PHE A 438 24.48 -28.28 0.57
C PHE A 438 24.89 -27.00 -0.15
N GLU A 439 25.77 -27.08 -1.15
CA GLU A 439 26.16 -25.95 -1.99
C GLU A 439 25.44 -26.05 -3.35
N CYS A 440 24.84 -24.95 -3.79
CA CYS A 440 24.22 -24.86 -5.11
C CYS A 440 25.28 -24.96 -6.22
N ALA A 441 25.20 -26.01 -7.03
CA ALA A 441 26.15 -26.33 -8.10
C ALA A 441 25.42 -26.82 -9.35
N GLU A 442 26.15 -26.96 -10.47
CA GLU A 442 25.60 -27.48 -11.72
C GLU A 442 25.07 -28.92 -11.57
N PRO A 443 24.03 -29.31 -12.35
CA PRO A 443 23.33 -28.53 -13.39
C PRO A 443 22.37 -27.48 -12.82
N PHE A 444 22.17 -26.37 -13.53
CA PHE A 444 21.23 -25.31 -13.11
C PHE A 444 19.87 -25.44 -13.81
N GLY A 445 18.81 -25.07 -13.10
CA GLY A 445 17.46 -24.97 -13.63
C GLY A 445 16.38 -25.13 -12.58
N PHE A 446 15.20 -25.54 -13.00
CA PHE A 446 14.12 -25.93 -12.10
C PHE A 446 14.35 -27.35 -11.58
N GLU A 447 14.40 -27.46 -10.25
CA GLU A 447 14.73 -28.67 -9.50
C GLU A 447 13.66 -28.94 -8.44
N THR A 448 13.55 -30.19 -8.00
CA THR A 448 12.56 -30.59 -6.99
C THR A 448 13.22 -31.35 -5.86
N LEU A 449 13.03 -30.87 -4.63
CA LEU A 449 13.41 -31.59 -3.43
C LEU A 449 12.20 -32.34 -2.89
N GLN A 450 12.30 -33.67 -2.87
CA GLN A 450 11.25 -34.55 -2.36
C GLN A 450 11.65 -35.11 -0.99
N LEU A 451 10.84 -34.81 0.02
CA LEU A 451 10.89 -35.39 1.34
C LEU A 451 9.90 -36.55 1.44
N ASN A 452 10.39 -37.72 1.81
CA ASN A 452 9.57 -38.86 2.19
C ASN A 452 9.78 -39.16 3.66
N ALA A 453 8.70 -39.44 4.39
CA ALA A 453 8.73 -39.77 5.79
C ALA A 453 7.88 -41.01 6.08
N GLN A 454 8.36 -41.88 6.97
CA GLN A 454 7.58 -43.02 7.46
C GLN A 454 8.00 -43.49 8.86
N THR A 455 7.12 -44.21 9.56
CA THR A 455 7.38 -44.69 10.94
C THR A 455 8.33 -45.89 11.04
N THR A 456 8.79 -46.42 9.90
CA THR A 456 9.72 -47.55 9.84
C THR A 456 10.91 -47.23 8.94
N PRO A 457 12.07 -47.88 9.13
CA PRO A 457 13.23 -47.66 8.26
C PRO A 457 12.95 -47.91 6.79
N PHE A 458 13.58 -47.14 5.91
CA PHE A 458 13.44 -47.30 4.46
C PHE A 458 14.21 -48.52 3.94
N ALA A 459 13.72 -49.09 2.82
CA ALA A 459 14.52 -50.04 2.06
C ALA A 459 15.66 -49.29 1.33
N PRO A 460 16.89 -49.85 1.28
CA PRO A 460 18.01 -49.19 0.64
C PRO A 460 17.81 -49.01 -0.87
N LEU A 461 18.23 -47.84 -1.38
CA LEU A 461 18.27 -47.54 -2.80
C LEU A 461 19.62 -47.96 -3.39
N ASN A 462 19.63 -48.35 -4.67
CA ASN A 462 20.87 -48.58 -5.38
C ASN A 462 21.45 -47.23 -5.79
N THR A 463 22.63 -46.90 -5.29
CA THR A 463 23.29 -45.62 -5.57
C THR A 463 24.73 -45.78 -6.06
N ARG A 464 25.23 -44.76 -6.76
CA ARG A 464 26.63 -44.59 -7.13
C ARG A 464 27.13 -43.26 -6.57
N GLU A 465 28.30 -43.27 -5.93
CA GLU A 465 28.94 -42.04 -5.50
C GLU A 465 29.65 -41.35 -6.66
N GLU A 466 29.32 -40.09 -6.90
CA GLU A 466 29.91 -39.24 -7.93
C GLU A 466 29.85 -37.78 -7.46
N TYR A 467 30.94 -37.02 -7.62
CA TYR A 467 31.04 -35.61 -7.20
C TYR A 467 30.64 -35.32 -5.73
N GLY A 468 30.79 -36.30 -4.83
CA GLY A 468 30.39 -36.16 -3.43
C GLY A 468 28.91 -36.44 -3.14
N TYR A 469 28.15 -36.86 -4.16
CA TYR A 469 26.72 -37.15 -4.08
C TYR A 469 26.41 -38.61 -4.39
N LYS A 470 25.31 -39.14 -3.84
CA LYS A 470 24.81 -40.50 -4.11
C LYS A 470 23.73 -40.47 -5.19
N PHE A 471 24.13 -40.67 -6.44
CA PHE A 471 23.21 -40.77 -7.59
C PHE A 471 22.40 -42.06 -7.52
N ILE A 472 21.08 -41.95 -7.65
CA ILE A 472 20.16 -43.07 -7.62
C ILE A 472 20.17 -43.76 -9.00
N LEU A 473 20.49 -45.05 -9.03
CA LEU A 473 20.52 -45.88 -10.25
C LEU A 473 19.19 -46.61 -10.48
N ASP A 474 18.34 -46.66 -9.46
CA ASP A 474 17.00 -47.25 -9.56
C ASP A 474 16.11 -46.36 -10.46
N GLY A 475 15.37 -46.97 -11.40
CA GLY A 475 14.39 -46.21 -12.18
C GLY A 475 13.26 -45.67 -11.30
N SER A 476 12.60 -44.59 -11.73
CA SER A 476 11.60 -43.86 -10.93
C SER A 476 10.52 -44.78 -10.34
N ALA A 477 10.03 -45.78 -11.09
CA ALA A 477 9.06 -46.76 -10.60
C ALA A 477 9.60 -47.62 -9.43
N VAL A 478 10.89 -48.00 -9.46
CA VAL A 478 11.54 -48.77 -8.38
C VAL A 478 11.80 -47.89 -7.17
N VAL A 479 12.19 -46.63 -7.37
CA VAL A 479 12.32 -45.63 -6.29
C VAL A 479 10.97 -45.43 -5.61
N LEU A 480 9.91 -45.25 -6.40
CA LEU A 480 8.55 -45.16 -5.89
C LEU A 480 8.12 -46.45 -5.17
N GLN A 481 8.46 -47.64 -5.65
CA GLN A 481 8.15 -48.88 -4.93
C GLN A 481 8.94 -49.03 -3.62
N LYS A 482 10.21 -48.63 -3.58
CA LYS A 482 11.03 -48.73 -2.35
C LYS A 482 10.70 -47.64 -1.34
N THR A 483 10.09 -46.54 -1.79
CA THR A 483 9.70 -45.38 -0.98
C THR A 483 8.21 -45.42 -0.60
N ARG A 484 7.35 -45.90 -1.49
CA ARG A 484 5.87 -45.95 -1.38
C ARG A 484 5.28 -47.36 -1.43
N GLY A 485 6.05 -48.42 -1.72
CA GLY A 485 5.49 -49.75 -2.04
C GLY A 485 4.77 -50.42 -0.87
N PHE A 486 3.73 -51.19 -1.23
CA PHE A 486 2.93 -52.00 -0.31
C PHE A 486 3.76 -53.13 0.29
N LYS A 487 3.74 -53.27 1.61
CA LYS A 487 4.20 -54.48 2.32
C LYS A 487 3.03 -55.12 3.06
N ARG A 488 3.13 -56.44 3.22
CA ARG A 488 2.11 -57.36 3.75
C ARG A 488 1.61 -56.91 5.13
N SER A 489 0.30 -57.04 5.34
CA SER A 489 -0.39 -56.79 6.62
C SER A 489 0.29 -57.55 7.77
N THR A 490 1.03 -56.80 8.57
CA THR A 490 1.40 -57.11 9.96
C THR A 490 0.88 -55.96 10.81
N ASP A 491 0.41 -56.25 12.02
CA ASP A 491 -0.48 -55.44 12.88
C ASP A 491 -0.02 -54.01 13.27
N GLN A 492 1.02 -53.45 12.66
CA GLN A 492 1.41 -52.04 12.80
C GLN A 492 1.21 -51.29 11.49
N GLU A 493 0.25 -50.37 11.49
CA GLU A 493 -0.01 -49.46 10.38
C GLU A 493 1.22 -48.54 10.19
N VAL A 494 1.93 -48.69 9.06
CA VAL A 494 3.06 -47.83 8.72
C VAL A 494 2.52 -46.51 8.22
N LEU A 495 2.70 -45.46 9.01
CA LEU A 495 2.24 -44.11 8.67
C LEU A 495 3.25 -43.47 7.72
N ARG A 496 2.78 -42.73 6.72
CA ARG A 496 3.62 -42.17 5.64
C ARG A 496 3.21 -40.74 5.29
N ALA A 497 4.19 -39.92 4.97
CA ALA A 497 3.97 -38.57 4.46
C ALA A 497 4.99 -38.24 3.37
N GLU A 498 4.55 -37.47 2.38
CA GLU A 498 5.40 -36.93 1.33
C GLU A 498 5.23 -35.41 1.28
N LYS A 499 6.34 -34.69 1.09
CA LYS A 499 6.36 -33.25 0.82
C LYS A 499 7.37 -32.92 -0.24
N ARG A 500 7.15 -31.81 -0.94
CA ARG A 500 8.03 -31.33 -2.00
C ARG A 500 8.28 -29.84 -1.87
N ILE A 501 9.49 -29.43 -2.21
CA ILE A 501 9.87 -28.03 -2.39
C ILE A 501 10.43 -27.89 -3.80
N ASN A 502 9.98 -26.85 -4.50
CA ASN A 502 10.47 -26.49 -5.82
C ASN A 502 11.56 -25.43 -5.67
N ILE A 503 12.68 -25.62 -6.36
CA ILE A 503 13.85 -24.75 -6.26
C ILE A 503 14.30 -24.39 -7.67
N THR A 504 14.52 -23.11 -7.93
CA THR A 504 15.21 -22.67 -9.15
C THR A 504 16.67 -22.41 -8.82
N THR A 505 17.58 -23.15 -9.43
CA THR A 505 19.04 -22.95 -9.33
C THR A 505 19.54 -22.23 -10.57
N MET A 506 20.56 -21.37 -10.40
CA MET A 506 21.04 -20.49 -11.47
C MET A 506 22.55 -20.29 -11.40
N SER A 507 23.18 -20.14 -12.57
CA SER A 507 24.55 -19.65 -12.65
C SER A 507 24.66 -18.21 -12.14
N ARG A 508 25.88 -17.80 -11.79
CA ARG A 508 26.15 -16.47 -11.25
C ARG A 508 26.10 -15.35 -12.29
#